data_AF-A0A3S5DCH4-F1
#
_entry.id   AF-A0A3S5DCH4-F1
#
_cell.length_a   1.000
_cell.length_b   1.000
_cell.length_c   1.000
_cell.angle_alpha   90.00
_cell.angle_beta   90.00
_cell.angle_gamma   90.00
#
_symmetry.space_group_name_H-M   'P 1'
#
loop_
_entity.id
_entity.type
_entity.pdbx_description
1 polymer ?
#
loop_
_entity_poly.entity_id
_entity_poly.type
_entity_poly.pdbx_seq_one_letter_code
_entity_poly.pdbx_strand_id
1 'polypeptide(L)' 'MGIIINKPLENLQIEGILEKLKITPEPRDSAIRLDKAVMLGGPLAEDRGFILHTPPSRFASSIRISDNTVITTSAMCWKR' A
#
# COMPACT_ATOMS: atom_id res chain seq x y z
N MET A 1 -7.37 5.61 15.96
CA MET A 1 -7.45 5.18 14.54
C MET A 1 -6.64 3.90 14.42
N GLY A 2 -7.18 2.84 13.83
CA GLY A 2 -6.52 1.53 13.73
C GLY A 2 -6.72 0.91 12.36
N ILE A 3 -5.84 -0.01 11.98
CA ILE A 3 -5.88 -0.71 10.68
C ILE A 3 -5.89 -2.21 10.97
N ILE A 4 -6.80 -2.93 10.33
CA ILE A 4 -6.87 -4.39 10.39
C ILE A 4 -5.83 -4.98 9.42
N ILE A 5 -4.97 -5.87 9.92
CA ILE A 5 -3.85 -6.47 9.17
C ILE A 5 -3.96 -7.99 9.02
N ASN A 6 -5.12 -8.58 9.30
CA ASN A 6 -5.34 -10.02 9.25
C ASN A 6 -6.57 -10.43 8.41
N LYS A 7 -7.12 -9.50 7.62
CA LYS A 7 -8.32 -9.74 6.80
C LYS A 7 -8.06 -9.42 5.33
N PRO A 8 -7.78 -10.42 4.48
CA PRO A 8 -7.60 -10.21 3.05
C PRO A 8 -8.93 -9.86 2.36
N LEU A 9 -8.86 -9.04 1.33
CA LEU A 9 -9.92 -8.80 0.36
C LEU A 9 -9.72 -9.80 -0.79
N GLU A 10 -10.57 -10.80 -0.87
CA GLU A 10 -10.46 -11.88 -1.87
C GLU A 10 -10.62 -11.37 -3.31
N ASN A 11 -11.37 -10.28 -3.50
CA ASN A 11 -11.70 -9.74 -4.83
C ASN A 11 -10.87 -8.51 -5.22
N LEU A 12 -9.79 -8.19 -4.48
CA LEU A 12 -8.95 -7.03 -4.78
C LEU A 12 -7.47 -7.38 -4.68
N GLN A 13 -6.82 -7.39 -5.83
CA GLN A 13 -5.38 -7.55 -5.97
C GLN A 13 -4.69 -6.19 -6.11
N ILE A 14 -3.40 -6.13 -5.79
CA ILE A 14 -2.59 -4.92 -5.91
C ILE A 14 -2.57 -4.40 -7.36
N GLU A 15 -2.50 -5.30 -8.34
CA GLU A 15 -2.55 -4.96 -9.77
C GLU A 15 -3.82 -4.17 -10.13
N GLY A 16 -4.99 -4.66 -9.72
CA GLY A 16 -6.26 -3.97 -9.98
C GLY A 16 -6.38 -2.60 -9.31
N ILE A 17 -5.64 -2.35 -8.22
CA ILE A 17 -5.55 -1.00 -7.62
C ILE A 17 -4.65 -0.09 -8.46
N LEU A 18 -3.51 -0.60 -8.93
CA LEU A 18 -2.58 0.16 -9.76
C LEU A 18 -3.21 0.59 -11.08
N GLU A 19 -3.99 -0.29 -11.70
CA GLU A 19 -4.79 0.02 -12.89
C GLU A 19 -5.80 1.14 -12.63
N LYS A 20 -6.57 1.04 -11.54
CA LYS A 20 -7.53 2.08 -11.12
C LYS A 20 -6.86 3.44 -10.88
N LEU A 21 -5.66 3.43 -10.31
CA LEU A 21 -4.87 4.63 -10.04
C LEU A 21 -4.10 5.13 -11.28
N LYS A 22 -4.16 4.41 -12.42
CA LYS A 22 -3.39 4.68 -13.64
C LYS A 22 -1.88 4.85 -13.38
N ILE A 23 -1.35 4.06 -12.45
CA ILE A 23 0.07 4.07 -12.12
C ILE A 23 0.73 2.96 -12.89
N THR A 24 1.56 3.32 -13.88
CA THR A 24 2.44 2.37 -14.53
C THR A 24 3.64 2.13 -13.61
N PRO A 25 3.81 0.93 -13.03
CA PRO A 25 5.00 0.64 -12.25
C PRO A 25 6.22 0.69 -13.19
N GLU A 26 7.29 1.34 -12.75
CA GLU A 26 8.58 1.22 -13.43
C GLU A 26 9.07 -0.23 -13.33
N PRO A 27 9.83 -0.73 -14.32
CA PRO A 27 10.38 -2.09 -14.26
C PRO A 27 11.24 -2.22 -13.00
N ARG A 28 10.76 -3.03 -12.05
CA ARG A 28 11.33 -3.19 -10.71
C ARG A 28 11.77 -4.61 -10.44
N ASP A 29 12.58 -4.70 -9.39
CA ASP A 29 13.05 -5.93 -8.75
C ASP A 29 11.97 -7.02 -8.66
N SER A 30 12.35 -8.25 -9.04
CA SER A 30 11.49 -9.44 -9.09
C SER A 30 10.93 -9.85 -7.71
N ALA A 31 11.37 -9.20 -6.64
CA ALA A 31 10.91 -9.40 -5.27
C ALA A 31 9.53 -8.75 -4.99
N ILE A 32 9.12 -7.76 -5.78
CA ILE A 32 7.82 -7.08 -5.60
C ILE A 32 6.74 -7.89 -6.34
N ARG A 33 6.11 -8.78 -5.59
CA ARG A 33 4.98 -9.61 -6.03
C ARG A 33 3.67 -8.80 -6.05
N LEU A 34 3.18 -8.46 -7.25
CA LEU A 34 1.89 -7.78 -7.46
C LEU A 34 0.68 -8.71 -7.29
N ASP A 35 0.90 -10.02 -7.21
CA ASP A 35 -0.10 -11.08 -6.98
C ASP A 35 -0.62 -11.14 -5.53
N LYS A 36 -0.13 -10.26 -4.65
CA LYS A 36 -0.56 -10.25 -3.25
C LYS A 36 -1.97 -9.68 -3.09
N ALA A 37 -2.73 -10.31 -2.19
CA ALA A 37 -4.04 -9.83 -1.78
C ALA A 37 -3.93 -8.51 -1.01
N VAL A 38 -4.89 -7.62 -1.25
CA VAL A 38 -5.03 -6.37 -0.51
C VAL A 38 -5.71 -6.67 0.83
N MET A 39 -5.31 -5.98 1.88
CA MET A 39 -5.88 -6.18 3.23
C MET A 39 -6.96 -5.14 3.51
N LEU A 40 -8.08 -5.58 4.08
CA LEU A 40 -9.14 -4.68 4.53
C LEU A 40 -8.69 -3.94 5.78
N GLY A 41 -8.46 -2.64 5.67
CA GLY A 41 -7.99 -1.81 6.80
C GLY A 41 -9.06 -1.45 7.83
N GLY A 42 -10.35 -1.54 7.49
CA GLY A 42 -11.47 -1.24 8.38
C GLY A 42 -12.69 -0.71 7.62
N PRO A 43 -13.87 -0.63 8.28
CA PRO A 43 -15.15 -0.31 7.62
C PRO A 43 -15.38 1.18 7.34
N LEU A 44 -14.50 2.07 7.84
CA LEU A 44 -14.77 3.51 7.88
C LEU A 44 -14.23 4.28 6.65
N ALA A 45 -13.21 3.77 5.97
CA ALA A 45 -12.51 4.46 4.90
C ALA A 45 -12.08 3.49 3.80
N GLU A 46 -13.04 2.75 3.24
CA GLU A 46 -12.81 1.76 2.18
C GLU A 46 -12.30 2.39 0.87
N ASP A 47 -12.55 3.69 0.68
CA ASP A 47 -12.08 4.51 -0.44
C ASP A 47 -10.62 4.97 -0.28
N ARG A 48 -10.03 4.85 0.92
CA ARG A 48 -8.67 5.31 1.22
C ARG A 48 -7.73 4.14 1.48
N GLY A 49 -6.72 4.02 0.63
CA GLY A 49 -5.64 3.05 0.80
C GLY A 49 -4.58 3.51 1.78
N PHE A 50 -4.09 2.59 2.61
CA PHE A 50 -2.90 2.76 3.43
C PHE A 50 -1.85 1.74 2.99
N ILE A 51 -0.60 2.18 2.93
CA ILE A 51 0.53 1.32 2.55
C ILE A 51 1.41 1.17 3.79
N LEU A 52 1.55 -0.06 4.28
CA LEU A 52 2.52 -0.38 5.33
C LEU A 52 3.79 -0.90 4.69
N HIS A 53 4.91 -0.27 4.99
CA HIS A 53 6.23 -0.69 4.51
C HIS A 53 7.32 -0.30 5.51
N THR A 54 8.50 -0.90 5.35
CA THR A 54 9.71 -0.48 6.07
C THR A 54 10.17 0.89 5.58
N PRO A 55 10.67 1.80 6.45
CA PRO A 55 11.04 3.16 6.07
C PRO A 55 12.08 3.22 4.94
N PRO A 56 11.75 3.76 3.75
CA PRO A 56 12.70 4.16 2.73
C PRO A 56 12.98 5.65 2.88
N SER A 57 13.97 6.17 2.15
CA SER A 57 14.28 7.61 2.12
C SER A 57 13.11 8.44 1.57
N ARG A 58 12.28 8.97 2.48
CA ARG A 58 11.28 10.06 2.33
C ARG A 58 10.15 9.81 1.32
N PHE A 59 8.93 9.68 1.84
CA PHE A 59 7.69 9.96 1.11
C PHE A 59 7.02 11.22 1.67
N ALA A 60 6.38 12.02 0.81
CA ALA A 60 5.77 13.29 1.21
C ALA A 60 4.57 13.16 2.16
N SER A 61 3.91 12.00 2.18
CA SER A 61 2.75 11.73 3.04
C SER A 61 2.90 10.39 3.75
N SER A 62 3.95 10.30 4.57
CA SER A 62 4.25 9.12 5.39
C SER A 62 4.34 9.45 6.87
N ILE A 63 3.72 8.63 7.70
CA ILE A 63 3.77 8.69 9.16
C ILE A 63 4.59 7.50 9.64
N ARG A 64 5.68 7.77 10.37
CA ARG A 64 6.51 6.73 10.99
C ARG A 64 5.85 6.29 12.30
N ILE A 65 5.53 5.00 12.39
CA ILE A 65 4.95 4.39 13.60
C ILE A 65 6.05 3.79 14.48
N SER A 66 7.03 3.17 13.85
CA SER A 66 8.16 2.54 14.53
C SER A 66 9.42 2.63 13.65
N ASP A 67 10.56 2.20 14.17
CA ASP A 67 11.83 2.26 13.44
C ASP A 67 11.85 1.41 12.18
N ASN A 68 11.00 0.38 12.13
CA ASN A 68 10.88 -0.54 11.00
C ASN A 68 9.51 -0.44 10.30
N THR A 69 8.62 0.48 10.73
CA THR A 69 7.24 0.53 10.21
C THR A 69 6.80 1.96 9.92
N VAL A 70 6.45 2.20 8.66
CA VAL A 70 5.91 3.45 8.15
C VAL A 70 4.59 3.19 7.46
N ILE A 71 3.65 4.10 7.68
CA ILE A 71 2.39 4.17 6.93
C ILE A 71 2.48 5.29 5.91
N THR A 72 2.21 4.99 4.65
CA THR A 72 2.13 5.98 3.58
C THR A 72 0.73 5.99 2.97
N THR A 73 0.16 7.18 2.79
CA THR A 73 -1.15 7.39 2.15
C THR A 73 -1.05 7.95 0.74
N SER A 74 0.16 8.29 0.28
CA SER A 74 0.38 8.84 -1.05
C SER A 74 0.62 7.74 -2.10
N ALA A 75 -0.03 7.91 -3.25
CA ALA A 75 0.20 7.13 -4.47
C ALA A 75 1.66 7.16 -4.95
N MET A 76 2.46 8.12 -4.48
CA MET A 76 3.89 8.23 -4.81
C MET A 76 4.70 7.02 -4.34
N CYS A 77 4.27 6.30 -3.30
CA CYS A 77 4.92 5.06 -2.88
C CYS A 77 4.84 3.95 -3.93
N TRP A 78 3.80 3.95 -4.78
CA TRP A 78 3.65 3.00 -5.88
C TRP A 78 4.46 3.38 -7.12
N LYS A 79 4.89 4.64 -7.22
CA LYS A 79 5.66 5.15 -8.37
C LYS A 79 7.15 4.84 -8.29
N ARG A 80 7.65 4.21 -7.23
CA ARG A 80 9.07 3.89 -7.06
C ARG A 80 9.40 2.42 -6.87
#